data_AF-A0A9W6TEL9-F1
#
_entry.id   AF-A0A9W6TEL9-F1
#
_cell.length_a   1.000
_cell.length_b   1.000
_cell.length_c   1.000
_cell.angle_alpha   90.00
_cell.angle_beta   90.00
_cell.angle_gamma   90.00
#
_symmetry.space_group_name_H-M   'P 1'
#
loop_
_entity.id
_entity.type
_entity.pdbx_description
1 polymer ?
#
loop_
_entity_poly.entity_id
_entity_poly.type
_entity_poly.pdbx_seq_one_letter_code
_entity_poly.pdbx_strand_id
1 'polypeptide(L)'
;MGQVCSGSAVSKHVCVPRDPADKELDPIEMRRTKVPDFDAFFESAAAPLNELVEIHNSIAESEENLKSAAAALQGETQVRLTVGQAGHVALVLWKFDKKDQVHVLTAAERDEKLSFSVELREAFDSSEHAISNLNTALEKPPTDEPLCEFAEKRGRLFVTKRGQLDVLVRDVNVAVFTLRKLLMIQAHVTSLTEATKILLTELAKVEDIGALSIATDDKGSIKIMNGDDEMDLRKIEKLRAPVAQLRDAMVDLIDNVQSAVTSVPELAESSAAFVEEAKALPAKVPDAVSNSGLSITEMPKAATATTSNVKALSNGPKIARATSIMIQYAGRELIQAAAIP
;
A
#
# COMPACT_ATOMS: atom_id res chain seq x y z
N MET A 1 -13.56 -19.60 -46.61
CA MET A 1 -12.67 -19.98 -45.50
C MET A 1 -12.25 -18.72 -44.78
N GLY A 2 -12.47 -18.69 -43.46
CA GLY A 2 -12.05 -17.65 -42.52
C GLY A 2 -12.90 -16.37 -42.54
N GLN A 3 -13.30 -15.77 -41.43
CA GLN A 3 -13.30 -16.18 -40.03
C GLN A 3 -14.29 -15.24 -39.32
N VAL A 4 -15.03 -15.80 -38.37
CA VAL A 4 -16.13 -15.19 -37.63
C VAL A 4 -15.58 -14.22 -36.59
N CYS A 5 -16.08 -12.97 -36.57
CA CYS A 5 -15.90 -12.06 -35.44
C CYS A 5 -17.04 -12.29 -34.45
N SER A 6 -16.80 -13.11 -33.43
CA SER A 6 -17.68 -13.25 -32.27
C SER A 6 -17.23 -12.29 -31.17
N GLY A 7 -18.04 -11.27 -30.91
CA GLY A 7 -18.06 -10.62 -29.61
C GLY A 7 -18.74 -11.54 -28.60
N SER A 8 -18.13 -11.72 -27.43
CA SER A 8 -18.80 -11.99 -26.15
C SER A 8 -17.79 -12.10 -25.00
N ALA A 9 -18.12 -11.41 -23.91
CA ALA A 9 -17.93 -11.78 -22.51
C ALA A 9 -16.51 -11.96 -21.95
N VAL A 10 -16.12 -11.02 -21.07
CA VAL A 10 -15.28 -11.27 -19.89
C VAL A 10 -15.91 -10.41 -18.78
N SER A 11 -16.76 -10.92 -17.90
CA SER A 11 -16.56 -11.87 -16.79
C SER A 11 -16.79 -11.10 -15.48
N LYS A 12 -17.64 -11.67 -14.63
CA LYS A 12 -17.96 -11.20 -13.28
C LYS A 12 -16.66 -11.14 -12.46
N HIS A 13 -16.26 -9.97 -11.99
CA HIS A 13 -15.18 -9.88 -11.02
C HIS A 13 -15.70 -10.34 -9.65
N VAL A 14 -15.57 -11.65 -9.42
CA VAL A 14 -15.36 -12.23 -8.11
C VAL A 14 -14.17 -11.51 -7.48
N CYS A 15 -14.34 -11.02 -6.25
CA CYS A 15 -13.29 -10.42 -5.44
C CYS A 15 -12.13 -11.41 -5.31
N VAL A 16 -11.04 -11.14 -6.01
CA VAL A 16 -9.76 -11.84 -5.83
C VAL A 16 -8.98 -11.05 -4.78
N PRO A 17 -8.35 -11.69 -3.78
CA PRO A 17 -7.38 -11.04 -2.90
C PRO A 17 -6.28 -10.40 -3.75
N ARG A 18 -6.07 -9.09 -3.58
CA ARG A 18 -5.08 -8.27 -4.31
C ARG A 18 -3.69 -8.95 -4.34
N ASP A 19 -3.12 -9.06 -5.53
CA ASP A 19 -1.84 -9.71 -5.85
C ASP A 19 -0.68 -8.73 -5.53
N PRO A 20 0.51 -9.13 -5.03
CA PRO A 20 1.68 -8.24 -5.02
C PRO A 20 2.13 -7.73 -6.40
N ALA A 21 1.66 -8.36 -7.48
CA ALA A 21 1.71 -7.77 -8.82
C ALA A 21 0.82 -6.53 -8.97
N ASP A 22 -0.14 -6.30 -8.06
CA ASP A 22 -0.85 -5.03 -7.91
C ASP A 22 0.09 -4.03 -7.26
N LYS A 23 0.91 -3.43 -8.14
CA LYS A 23 1.95 -2.47 -7.82
C LYS A 23 1.42 -1.41 -6.85
N GLU A 24 2.19 -1.18 -5.77
CA GLU A 24 2.16 0.11 -5.09
C GLU A 24 2.18 1.20 -6.14
N LEU A 25 1.30 2.19 -5.99
CA LEU A 25 1.28 3.27 -6.95
C LEU A 25 2.56 4.09 -6.75
N ASP A 26 3.37 4.18 -7.80
CA ASP A 26 4.58 4.98 -7.77
C ASP A 26 4.18 6.47 -7.68
N PRO A 27 4.85 7.27 -6.84
CA PRO A 27 4.75 8.72 -6.90
C PRO A 27 4.95 9.22 -8.33
N ILE A 28 4.13 10.18 -8.71
CA ILE A 28 4.11 10.78 -10.04
C ILE A 28 5.22 11.83 -10.10
N GLU A 29 6.19 11.56 -10.96
CA GLU A 29 7.29 12.47 -11.25
C GLU A 29 7.02 13.30 -12.49
N MET A 30 7.28 14.61 -12.38
CA MET A 30 7.17 15.54 -13.49
C MET A 30 8.52 15.72 -14.17
N ARG A 31 8.53 15.61 -15.50
CA ARG A 31 9.71 15.88 -16.32
C ARG A 31 9.90 17.38 -16.45
N ARG A 32 11.12 17.85 -16.22
CA ARG A 32 11.48 19.25 -16.44
C ARG A 32 11.33 19.63 -17.92
N THR A 33 10.48 20.61 -18.18
CA THR A 33 10.24 21.18 -19.51
C THR A 33 11.24 22.29 -19.85
N LYS A 34 11.89 22.88 -18.83
CA LYS A 34 12.74 24.07 -18.90
C LYS A 34 11.99 25.37 -19.19
N VAL A 35 10.67 25.32 -19.30
CA VAL A 35 9.79 26.48 -19.36
C VAL A 35 9.32 26.74 -17.94
N PRO A 36 9.76 27.83 -17.26
CA PRO A 36 9.52 28.03 -15.83
C PRO A 36 8.05 27.94 -15.43
N ASP A 37 7.15 28.56 -16.20
CA ASP A 37 5.71 28.57 -15.92
C ASP A 37 5.09 27.17 -16.03
N PHE A 38 5.58 26.35 -16.97
CA PHE A 38 5.10 24.97 -17.13
C PHE A 38 5.63 24.09 -16.01
N ASP A 39 6.90 24.25 -15.64
CA ASP A 39 7.51 23.49 -14.56
C ASP A 39 6.81 23.78 -13.22
N ALA A 40 6.55 25.05 -12.90
CA ALA A 40 5.81 25.45 -11.71
C ALA A 40 4.36 24.92 -11.70
N PHE A 41 3.69 24.94 -12.85
CA PHE A 41 2.36 24.34 -12.99
C PHE A 41 2.39 22.83 -12.73
N PHE A 42 3.31 22.09 -13.37
CA PHE A 42 3.39 20.64 -13.23
C PHE A 42 3.77 20.21 -11.81
N GLU A 43 4.67 20.94 -11.14
CA GLU A 43 4.98 20.70 -9.72
C GLU A 43 3.73 20.88 -8.84
N SER A 44 2.97 21.95 -9.05
CA SER A 44 1.72 22.21 -8.31
C SER A 44 0.65 21.14 -8.58
N ALA A 45 0.52 20.72 -9.84
CA ALA A 45 -0.45 19.70 -10.27
C ALA A 45 -0.08 18.29 -9.80
N ALA A 46 1.20 18.01 -9.53
CA ALA A 46 1.66 16.72 -9.03
C ALA A 46 1.27 16.47 -7.57
N ALA A 47 1.22 17.53 -6.75
CA ALA A 47 0.96 17.44 -5.31
C ALA A 47 -0.35 16.68 -4.95
N PRO A 48 -1.54 17.09 -5.43
CA PRO A 48 -2.79 16.38 -5.10
C PRO A 48 -2.82 14.95 -5.64
N LEU A 49 -2.11 14.70 -6.74
CA LEU A 49 -1.97 13.37 -7.35
C LEU A 49 -1.13 12.43 -6.48
N ASN A 50 -0.03 12.93 -5.92
CA ASN A 50 0.83 12.17 -5.01
C ASN A 50 0.15 11.92 -3.67
N GLU A 51 -0.66 12.86 -3.18
CA GLU A 51 -1.49 12.65 -1.99
C GLU A 51 -2.52 11.53 -2.20
N LEU A 52 -3.17 11.47 -3.38
CA LEU A 52 -4.04 10.35 -3.74
C LEU A 52 -3.31 9.00 -3.78
N VAL A 53 -2.07 8.98 -4.28
CA VAL A 53 -1.20 7.80 -4.29
C VAL A 53 -0.89 7.35 -2.85
N GLU A 54 -0.52 8.26 -1.97
CA GLU A 54 -0.21 7.97 -0.57
C GLU A 54 -1.43 7.41 0.19
N ILE A 55 -2.60 8.02 0.01
CA ILE A 55 -3.86 7.55 0.62
C ILE A 55 -4.17 6.14 0.12
N HIS A 56 -4.06 5.90 -1.19
CA HIS A 56 -4.31 4.58 -1.78
C HIS A 56 -3.40 3.50 -1.18
N ASN A 57 -2.10 3.77 -1.13
CA ASN A 57 -1.11 2.84 -0.62
C ASN A 57 -1.30 2.61 0.89
N SER A 58 -1.73 3.62 1.65
CA SER A 58 -1.98 3.53 3.08
C SER A 58 -3.15 2.60 3.44
N ILE A 59 -4.26 2.63 2.67
CA ILE A 59 -5.37 1.67 2.89
C ILE A 59 -4.91 0.24 2.57
N ALA A 60 -4.15 0.07 1.49
CA ALA A 60 -3.64 -1.25 1.08
C ALA A 60 -2.69 -1.86 2.13
N GLU A 61 -1.84 -1.02 2.72
CA GLU A 61 -0.97 -1.41 3.82
C GLU A 61 -1.76 -1.81 5.07
N SER A 62 -2.74 -1.01 5.48
CA SER A 62 -3.58 -1.35 6.65
C SER A 62 -4.34 -2.66 6.47
N GLU A 63 -4.80 -2.95 5.26
CA GLU A 63 -5.44 -4.23 4.93
C GLU A 63 -4.47 -5.42 5.12
N GLU A 64 -3.23 -5.31 4.63
CA GLU A 64 -2.22 -6.35 4.83
C GLU A 64 -1.89 -6.52 6.32
N ASN A 65 -1.70 -5.41 7.03
CA ASN A 65 -1.35 -5.42 8.45
C ASN A 65 -2.45 -6.06 9.30
N LEU A 66 -3.73 -5.81 8.99
CA LEU A 66 -4.85 -6.45 9.67
C LEU A 66 -4.82 -7.97 9.46
N LYS A 67 -4.63 -8.43 8.23
CA LYS A 67 -4.53 -9.87 7.92
C LYS A 67 -3.32 -10.51 8.60
N SER A 68 -2.16 -9.84 8.58
CA SER A 68 -0.94 -10.31 9.23
C SER A 68 -1.11 -10.43 10.75
N ALA A 69 -1.72 -9.42 11.38
CA ALA A 69 -2.00 -9.43 12.82
C ALA A 69 -3.00 -10.53 13.20
N ALA A 70 -3.99 -10.82 12.36
CA ALA A 70 -4.94 -11.90 12.59
C ALA A 70 -4.25 -13.27 12.49
N ALA A 71 -3.36 -13.46 11.51
CA ALA A 71 -2.54 -14.66 11.41
C ALA A 71 -1.61 -14.80 12.65
N ALA A 72 -1.00 -13.71 13.12
CA ALA A 72 -0.15 -13.70 14.31
C ALA A 72 -0.90 -14.19 15.56
N LEU A 73 -2.14 -13.72 15.74
CA LEU A 73 -3.01 -14.14 16.84
C LEU A 73 -3.38 -15.63 16.78
N GLN A 74 -3.42 -16.22 15.59
CA GLN A 74 -3.59 -17.67 15.40
C GLN A 74 -2.30 -18.47 15.61
N GLY A 75 -1.22 -17.81 16.05
CA GLY A 75 0.08 -18.43 16.36
C GLY A 75 1.02 -18.54 15.15
N GLU A 76 0.65 -17.91 14.02
CA GLU A 76 1.47 -17.94 12.82
C GLU A 76 2.72 -17.04 12.95
N THR A 77 3.79 -17.48 12.31
CA THR A 77 5.04 -16.75 12.16
C THR A 77 4.82 -15.50 11.33
N GLN A 78 5.47 -14.42 11.77
CA GLN A 78 5.41 -13.08 11.22
C GLN A 78 6.79 -12.67 10.73
N VAL A 79 6.83 -11.68 9.83
CA VAL A 79 8.05 -11.13 9.25
C VAL A 79 8.23 -9.69 9.68
N ARG A 80 9.41 -9.37 10.23
CA ARG A 80 9.82 -8.02 10.57
C ARG A 80 11.03 -7.63 9.74
N LEU A 81 10.97 -6.45 9.13
CA LEU A 81 12.13 -5.76 8.59
C LEU A 81 12.70 -4.81 9.64
N THR A 82 14.00 -4.62 9.62
CA THR A 82 14.69 -3.61 10.43
C THR A 82 15.73 -2.91 9.57
N VAL A 83 15.85 -1.60 9.72
CA VAL A 83 16.88 -0.79 9.06
C VAL A 83 17.88 -0.35 10.13
N GLY A 84 19.09 -0.88 10.03
CA GLY A 84 20.21 -0.61 10.93
C GLY A 84 21.03 0.61 10.51
N GLN A 85 22.24 0.71 11.07
CA GLN A 85 23.19 1.75 10.69
C GLN A 85 23.52 1.67 9.20
N ALA A 86 23.76 2.83 8.58
CA ALA A 86 24.05 2.97 7.15
C ALA A 86 22.97 2.40 6.20
N GLY A 87 21.73 2.23 6.67
CA GLY A 87 20.62 1.75 5.85
C GLY A 87 20.57 0.22 5.69
N HIS A 88 21.43 -0.52 6.38
CA HIS A 88 21.50 -1.98 6.25
C HIS A 88 20.18 -2.64 6.69
N VAL A 89 19.61 -3.47 5.83
CA VAL A 89 18.32 -4.13 6.06
C VAL A 89 18.52 -5.52 6.62
N ALA A 90 17.73 -5.89 7.62
CA ALA A 90 17.66 -7.26 8.13
C ALA A 90 16.22 -7.74 8.25
N LEU A 91 16.02 -9.03 7.98
CA LEU A 91 14.74 -9.71 8.08
C LEU A 91 14.74 -10.72 9.23
N VAL A 92 13.68 -10.70 10.03
CA VAL A 92 13.53 -11.54 11.21
C VAL A 92 12.16 -12.22 11.19
N LEU A 93 12.16 -13.53 11.41
CA LEU A 93 10.94 -14.30 11.64
C LEU A 93 10.67 -14.38 13.15
N TRP A 94 9.44 -14.08 13.54
CA TRP A 94 9.03 -14.09 14.95
C TRP A 94 7.58 -14.58 15.08
N LYS A 95 7.16 -15.00 16.27
CA LYS A 95 5.78 -15.36 16.58
C LYS A 95 5.44 -15.01 18.02
N PHE A 96 4.16 -15.01 18.38
CA PHE A 96 3.77 -15.02 19.78
C PHE A 96 3.96 -16.42 20.38
N ASP A 97 4.57 -16.49 21.57
CA ASP A 97 4.65 -17.72 22.34
C ASP A 97 3.34 -18.00 23.10
N LYS A 98 3.30 -19.09 23.87
CA LYS A 98 2.12 -19.47 24.66
C LYS A 98 1.77 -18.48 25.78
N LYS A 99 2.64 -17.52 26.08
CA LYS A 99 2.46 -16.46 27.07
C LYS A 99 2.23 -15.10 26.40
N ASP A 100 1.91 -15.10 25.11
CA ASP A 100 1.71 -13.90 24.28
C ASP A 100 2.95 -12.98 24.25
N GLN A 101 4.15 -13.53 24.44
CA GLN A 101 5.42 -12.81 24.31
C GLN A 101 5.98 -12.99 22.90
N VAL A 102 6.70 -11.97 22.40
CA VAL A 102 7.39 -12.07 21.11
C VAL A 102 8.57 -13.04 21.24
N HIS A 103 8.53 -14.11 20.46
CA HIS A 103 9.62 -15.07 20.30
C HIS A 103 10.21 -14.94 18.90
N VAL A 104 11.48 -14.54 18.83
CA VAL A 104 12.24 -14.56 17.58
C VAL A 104 12.69 -15.98 17.30
N LEU A 105 12.40 -16.48 16.10
CA LEU A 105 12.73 -17.84 15.73
C LEU A 105 14.25 -18.02 15.68
N THR A 106 14.73 -19.09 16.29
CA THR A 106 16.09 -19.59 16.08
C THR A 106 16.26 -20.12 14.64
N ALA A 107 17.51 -20.31 14.20
CA ALA A 107 17.77 -20.87 12.87
C ALA A 107 17.08 -22.22 12.64
N ALA A 108 17.09 -23.09 13.66
CA ALA A 108 16.44 -24.41 13.60
C ALA A 108 14.90 -24.30 13.49
N GLU A 109 14.28 -23.44 14.31
CA GLU A 109 12.82 -23.21 14.24
C GLU A 109 12.40 -22.57 12.92
N ARG A 110 13.23 -21.67 12.39
CA ARG A 110 13.04 -21.09 11.07
C ARG A 110 13.09 -22.19 10.00
N ASP A 111 14.10 -23.04 10.02
CA ASP A 111 14.23 -24.11 9.02
C ASP A 111 13.09 -25.12 9.11
N GLU A 112 12.62 -25.44 10.32
CA GLU A 112 11.41 -26.22 10.53
C GLU A 112 10.18 -25.54 9.91
N LYS A 113 9.95 -24.25 10.21
CA LYS A 113 8.82 -23.49 9.64
C LYS A 113 8.85 -23.47 8.11
N LEU A 114 10.02 -23.18 7.53
CA LEU A 114 10.20 -23.10 6.09
C LEU A 114 10.20 -24.47 5.41
N SER A 115 10.33 -25.59 6.15
CA SER A 115 10.19 -26.94 5.58
C SER A 115 8.73 -27.33 5.28
N PHE A 116 7.77 -26.56 5.77
CA PHE A 116 6.34 -26.84 5.62
C PHE A 116 5.82 -26.72 4.18
N SER A 117 6.46 -25.88 3.36
CA SER A 117 6.09 -25.66 1.95
C SER A 117 7.31 -25.21 1.15
N VAL A 118 7.43 -25.73 -0.08
CA VAL A 118 8.50 -25.34 -1.02
C VAL A 118 8.35 -23.88 -1.39
N GLU A 119 7.12 -23.43 -1.66
CA GLU A 119 6.79 -22.06 -2.00
C GLU A 119 7.16 -21.09 -0.87
N LEU A 120 6.92 -21.47 0.40
CA LEU A 120 7.30 -20.66 1.55
C LEU A 120 8.83 -20.53 1.67
N ARG A 121 9.57 -21.63 1.46
CA ARG A 121 11.03 -21.62 1.44
C ARG A 121 11.55 -20.72 0.33
N GLU A 122 11.04 -20.87 -0.90
CA GLU A 122 11.43 -20.07 -2.06
C GLU A 122 11.15 -18.57 -1.85
N ALA A 123 10.02 -18.22 -1.24
CA ALA A 123 9.70 -16.83 -0.91
C ALA A 123 10.62 -16.25 0.16
N PHE A 124 11.01 -17.05 1.15
CA PHE A 124 12.00 -16.64 2.15
C PHE A 124 13.38 -16.44 1.51
N ASP A 125 13.84 -17.40 0.71
CA ASP A 125 15.13 -17.33 0.04
C ASP A 125 15.18 -16.14 -0.95
N SER A 126 14.08 -15.86 -1.64
CA SER A 126 13.93 -14.68 -2.50
C SER A 126 14.00 -13.38 -1.71
N SER A 127 13.42 -13.34 -0.50
CA SER A 127 13.48 -12.18 0.39
C SER A 127 14.90 -11.93 0.90
N GLU A 128 15.58 -12.97 1.37
CA GLU A 128 16.99 -12.90 1.78
C GLU A 128 17.90 -12.48 0.63
N HIS A 129 17.66 -13.01 -0.58
CA HIS A 129 18.43 -12.64 -1.76
C HIS A 129 18.23 -11.16 -2.14
N ALA A 130 16.99 -10.66 -2.15
CA ALA A 130 16.70 -9.26 -2.42
C ALA A 130 17.37 -8.33 -1.38
N ILE A 131 17.31 -8.71 -0.10
CA ILE A 131 17.96 -7.96 1.00
C ILE A 131 19.47 -7.99 0.84
N SER A 132 20.07 -9.15 0.54
CA SER A 132 21.50 -9.28 0.30
C SER A 132 21.95 -8.42 -0.87
N ASN A 133 21.18 -8.35 -1.96
CA ASN A 133 21.48 -7.51 -3.12
C ASN A 133 21.43 -6.02 -2.75
N LEU A 134 20.40 -5.59 -2.01
CA LEU A 134 20.29 -4.21 -1.52
C LEU A 134 21.48 -3.86 -0.61
N ASN A 135 21.79 -4.69 0.39
CA ASN A 135 22.89 -4.45 1.31
C ASN A 135 24.25 -4.43 0.60
N THR A 136 24.47 -5.33 -0.35
CA THR A 136 25.69 -5.33 -1.17
C THR A 136 25.82 -4.04 -1.98
N ALA A 137 24.71 -3.56 -2.55
CA ALA A 137 24.69 -2.33 -3.33
C ALA A 137 24.82 -1.07 -2.44
N LEU A 138 24.41 -1.11 -1.17
CA LEU A 138 24.69 -0.06 -0.20
C LEU A 138 26.18 0.02 0.14
N GLU A 139 26.85 -1.12 0.28
CA GLU A 139 28.30 -1.18 0.54
C GLU A 139 29.13 -0.79 -0.69
N LYS A 140 28.68 -1.20 -1.88
CA LYS A 140 29.33 -0.95 -3.16
C LYS A 140 28.32 -0.43 -4.18
N PRO A 141 28.05 0.89 -4.16
CA PRO A 141 27.09 1.49 -5.07
C PRO A 141 27.47 1.24 -6.54
N PRO A 142 26.52 0.89 -7.42
CA PRO A 142 26.78 0.63 -8.83
C PRO A 142 27.23 1.88 -9.60
N THR A 143 26.86 3.08 -9.13
CA THR A 143 27.23 4.36 -9.74
C THR A 143 27.64 5.37 -8.66
N ASP A 144 28.17 6.53 -9.10
CA ASP A 144 28.46 7.68 -8.22
C ASP A 144 27.23 8.56 -7.95
N GLU A 145 26.03 8.15 -8.40
CA GLU A 145 24.80 8.91 -8.15
C GLU A 145 24.42 8.90 -6.66
N PRO A 146 23.60 9.84 -6.16
CA PRO A 146 23.13 9.79 -4.78
C PRO A 146 22.35 8.50 -4.49
N LEU A 147 22.66 7.82 -3.39
CA LEU A 147 21.88 6.69 -2.87
C LEU A 147 20.46 7.13 -2.51
N CYS A 148 19.48 6.23 -2.67
CA CYS A 148 18.17 6.45 -2.10
C CYS A 148 18.24 6.40 -0.56
N GLU A 149 17.49 7.27 0.09
CA GLU A 149 17.26 7.21 1.54
C GLU A 149 15.92 6.52 1.77
N PHE A 150 15.88 5.60 2.74
CA PHE A 150 14.66 4.88 3.09
C PHE A 150 14.63 4.54 4.59
N ALA A 151 13.44 4.33 5.10
CA ALA A 151 13.20 3.94 6.49
C ALA A 151 12.25 2.75 6.55
N GLU A 152 12.30 1.98 7.62
CA GLU A 152 11.26 0.99 7.89
C GLU A 152 10.01 1.72 8.43
N LYS A 153 8.86 1.45 7.82
CA LYS A 153 7.56 1.92 8.28
C LYS A 153 6.59 0.75 8.14
N ARG A 154 5.97 0.35 9.26
CA ARG A 154 4.88 -0.64 9.30
C ARG A 154 5.21 -1.96 8.55
N GLY A 155 6.44 -2.41 8.69
CA GLY A 155 6.95 -3.64 8.12
C GLY A 155 7.44 -3.52 6.67
N ARG A 156 7.51 -2.33 6.09
CA ARG A 156 7.99 -2.11 4.71
C ARG A 156 9.11 -1.09 4.68
N LEU A 157 9.93 -1.12 3.63
CA LEU A 157 10.92 -0.08 3.36
C LEU A 157 10.23 1.06 2.59
N PHE A 158 10.22 2.25 3.18
CA PHE A 158 9.66 3.45 2.58
C PHE A 158 10.79 4.37 2.12
N VAL A 159 10.85 4.63 0.82
CA VAL A 159 11.85 5.54 0.24
C VAL A 159 11.49 6.98 0.61
N THR A 160 12.28 7.57 1.51
CA THR A 160 12.14 8.96 1.94
C THR A 160 12.77 9.93 0.95
N LYS A 161 13.73 9.46 0.14
CA LYS A 161 14.36 10.23 -0.93
C LYS A 161 14.84 9.29 -2.03
N ARG A 162 14.40 9.56 -3.26
CA ARG A 162 14.82 8.79 -4.43
C ARG A 162 16.30 8.98 -4.74
N GLY A 163 16.89 7.95 -5.30
CA GLY A 163 18.28 7.88 -5.71
C GLY A 163 18.54 6.56 -6.41
N GLN A 164 19.80 6.20 -6.61
CA GLN A 164 20.11 4.83 -7.01
C GLN A 164 19.63 3.85 -5.92
N LEU A 165 19.35 2.60 -6.32
CA LEU A 165 18.83 1.51 -5.48
C LEU A 165 17.34 1.52 -5.15
N ASP A 166 16.55 2.51 -5.61
CA ASP A 166 15.08 2.54 -5.42
C ASP A 166 14.41 1.22 -5.89
N VAL A 167 14.87 0.71 -7.04
CA VAL A 167 14.43 -0.60 -7.58
C VAL A 167 14.75 -1.75 -6.61
N LEU A 168 15.90 -1.75 -5.95
CA LEU A 168 16.25 -2.81 -5.00
C LEU A 168 15.43 -2.71 -3.71
N VAL A 169 15.11 -1.50 -3.24
CA VAL A 169 14.18 -1.30 -2.11
C VAL A 169 12.80 -1.86 -2.45
N ARG A 170 12.32 -1.60 -3.66
CA ARG A 170 11.08 -2.18 -4.17
C ARG A 170 11.14 -3.71 -4.25
N ASP A 171 12.22 -4.28 -4.76
CA ASP A 171 12.39 -5.73 -4.87
C ASP A 171 12.32 -6.41 -3.49
N VAL A 172 12.91 -5.79 -2.46
CA VAL A 172 12.77 -6.25 -1.07
C VAL A 172 11.31 -6.23 -0.62
N ASN A 173 10.58 -5.14 -0.83
CA ASN A 173 9.17 -5.04 -0.44
C ASN A 173 8.31 -6.11 -1.13
N VAL A 174 8.52 -6.35 -2.43
CA VAL A 174 7.78 -7.36 -3.20
C VAL A 174 8.07 -8.78 -2.69
N ALA A 175 9.34 -9.10 -2.44
CA ALA A 175 9.72 -10.42 -1.94
C ALA A 175 9.15 -10.68 -0.54
N VAL A 176 9.27 -9.69 0.36
CA VAL A 176 8.75 -9.77 1.74
C VAL A 176 7.24 -9.86 1.78
N PHE A 177 6.53 -9.13 0.92
CA PHE A 177 5.08 -9.26 0.80
C PHE A 177 4.68 -10.68 0.41
N THR A 178 5.37 -11.27 -0.58
CA THR A 178 5.09 -12.63 -1.03
C THR A 178 5.27 -13.62 0.13
N LEU A 179 6.35 -13.48 0.89
CA LEU A 179 6.59 -14.28 2.10
C LEU A 179 5.46 -14.11 3.12
N ARG A 180 5.05 -12.87 3.43
CA ARG A 180 3.92 -12.59 4.34
C ARG A 180 2.62 -13.21 3.86
N LYS A 181 2.31 -13.09 2.57
CA LYS A 181 1.10 -13.68 1.98
C LYS A 181 1.06 -15.18 2.17
N LEU A 182 2.17 -15.87 1.94
CA LEU A 182 2.24 -17.32 2.15
C LEU A 182 2.09 -17.71 3.62
N LEU A 183 2.65 -16.92 4.55
CA LEU A 183 2.43 -17.11 5.98
C LEU A 183 0.96 -16.91 6.36
N MET A 184 0.32 -15.84 5.89
CA MET A 184 -1.11 -15.58 6.12
C MET A 184 -2.00 -16.71 5.55
N ILE A 185 -1.66 -17.25 4.37
CA ILE A 185 -2.36 -18.41 3.79
C ILE A 185 -2.23 -19.65 4.68
N GLN A 186 -1.07 -19.90 5.28
CA GLN A 186 -0.89 -21.02 6.22
C GLN A 186 -1.74 -20.88 7.49
N ALA A 187 -2.03 -19.64 7.91
CA ALA A 187 -2.99 -19.35 8.97
C ALA A 187 -4.45 -19.38 8.50
N HIS A 188 -4.73 -19.60 7.20
CA HIS A 188 -6.07 -19.45 6.62
C HIS A 188 -6.66 -18.03 6.77
N VAL A 189 -5.81 -17.01 6.79
CA VAL A 189 -6.23 -15.59 6.77
C VAL A 189 -5.95 -15.02 5.38
N THR A 190 -6.93 -15.12 4.49
CA THR A 190 -6.82 -14.73 3.08
C THR A 190 -7.63 -13.47 2.73
N SER A 191 -8.54 -13.05 3.62
CA SER A 191 -9.45 -11.92 3.40
C SER A 191 -9.55 -10.97 4.60
N LEU A 192 -10.00 -9.74 4.33
CA LEU A 192 -10.39 -8.78 5.38
C LEU A 192 -11.53 -9.32 6.23
N THR A 193 -12.48 -10.03 5.61
CA THR A 193 -13.60 -10.66 6.30
C THR A 193 -13.13 -11.63 7.38
N GLU A 194 -12.17 -12.52 7.07
CA GLU A 194 -11.61 -13.48 8.03
C GLU A 194 -10.86 -12.78 9.16
N ALA A 195 -9.99 -11.82 8.84
CA ALA A 195 -9.23 -11.08 9.84
C ALA A 195 -10.15 -10.30 10.81
N THR A 196 -11.20 -9.68 10.26
CA THR A 196 -12.21 -8.97 11.05
C THR A 196 -12.99 -9.93 11.93
N LYS A 197 -13.42 -11.08 11.41
CA LYS A 197 -14.13 -12.10 12.20
C LYS A 197 -13.29 -12.56 13.40
N ILE A 198 -12.00 -12.78 13.20
CA ILE A 198 -11.07 -13.17 14.26
C ILE A 198 -11.03 -12.07 15.35
N LEU A 199 -10.92 -10.80 14.96
CA LEU A 199 -10.94 -9.69 15.91
C LEU A 199 -12.24 -9.65 16.70
N LEU A 200 -13.40 -9.67 16.03
CA LEU A 200 -14.71 -9.61 16.68
C LEU A 200 -14.90 -10.77 17.66
N THR A 201 -14.42 -11.97 17.30
CA THR A 201 -14.45 -13.16 18.18
C THR A 201 -13.61 -12.98 19.44
N GLU A 202 -12.44 -12.34 19.35
CA GLU A 202 -11.63 -12.05 20.54
C GLU A 202 -12.23 -10.91 21.38
N LEU A 203 -12.76 -9.86 20.75
CA LEU A 203 -13.36 -8.73 21.47
C LEU A 203 -14.63 -9.14 22.23
N ALA A 204 -15.40 -10.10 21.71
CA ALA A 204 -16.55 -10.66 22.41
C ALA A 204 -16.20 -11.39 23.73
N LYS A 205 -14.90 -11.64 24.01
CA LYS A 205 -14.41 -12.23 25.26
C LYS A 205 -14.10 -11.17 26.33
N VAL A 206 -14.09 -9.89 25.96
CA VAL A 206 -13.81 -8.79 26.88
C VAL A 206 -15.08 -8.45 27.66
N GLU A 207 -14.95 -8.28 28.97
CA GLU A 207 -16.05 -7.86 29.84
C GLU A 207 -16.60 -6.49 29.37
N ASP A 208 -17.93 -6.31 29.46
CA ASP A 208 -18.66 -5.10 29.02
C ASP A 208 -18.70 -4.82 27.50
N ILE A 209 -18.15 -5.70 26.65
CA ILE A 209 -18.30 -5.61 25.19
C ILE A 209 -19.42 -6.54 24.72
N GLY A 210 -20.47 -5.96 24.14
CA GLY A 210 -21.55 -6.72 23.51
C GLY A 210 -21.18 -7.25 22.12
N ALA A 211 -22.16 -7.82 21.42
CA ALA A 211 -21.96 -8.20 20.02
C ALA A 211 -21.76 -6.93 19.18
N LEU A 212 -20.53 -6.73 18.70
CA LEU A 212 -20.18 -5.58 17.88
C LEU A 212 -20.79 -5.73 16.49
N SER A 213 -21.33 -4.65 15.96
CA SER A 213 -21.72 -4.54 14.55
C SER A 213 -20.88 -3.49 13.84
N ILE A 214 -20.82 -3.56 12.51
CA ILE A 214 -20.08 -2.60 11.70
C ILE A 214 -21.04 -2.00 10.68
N ALA A 215 -20.97 -0.69 10.52
CA ALA A 215 -21.74 0.07 9.53
C ALA A 215 -20.83 1.01 8.75
N THR A 216 -21.31 1.45 7.59
CA THR A 216 -20.70 2.55 6.83
C THR A 216 -21.69 3.68 6.66
N ASP A 217 -21.23 4.92 6.73
CA ASP A 217 -22.04 6.08 6.34
C ASP A 217 -22.20 6.19 4.81
N ASP A 218 -22.91 7.22 4.35
CA ASP A 218 -23.13 7.51 2.93
C ASP A 218 -21.85 7.84 2.16
N LYS A 219 -20.79 8.25 2.87
CA LYS A 219 -19.48 8.57 2.31
C LYS A 219 -18.52 7.37 2.35
N GLY A 220 -18.88 6.29 3.04
CA GLY A 220 -18.07 5.09 3.20
C GLY A 220 -17.19 5.07 4.45
N SER A 221 -17.36 6.02 5.38
CA SER A 221 -16.67 6.00 6.67
C SER A 221 -17.12 4.78 7.47
N ILE A 222 -16.18 4.06 8.08
CA ILE A 222 -16.45 2.84 8.83
C ILE A 222 -16.74 3.19 10.29
N LYS A 223 -17.82 2.64 10.85
CA LYS A 223 -18.21 2.77 12.25
C LYS A 223 -18.36 1.40 12.89
N ILE A 224 -17.76 1.22 14.07
CA ILE A 224 -17.96 0.04 14.91
C ILE A 224 -18.99 0.42 15.99
N MET A 225 -20.00 -0.41 16.15
CA MET A 225 -21.13 -0.17 17.04
C MET A 225 -21.19 -1.25 18.12
N ASN A 226 -21.41 -0.86 19.37
CA ASN A 226 -21.75 -1.76 20.48
C ASN A 226 -23.20 -1.48 20.88
N GLY A 227 -24.14 -2.28 20.35
CA GLY A 227 -25.56 -1.92 20.38
C GLY A 227 -25.81 -0.66 19.54
N ASP A 228 -26.40 0.37 20.16
CA ASP A 228 -26.72 1.64 19.51
C ASP A 228 -25.57 2.67 19.61
N ASP A 229 -24.54 2.40 20.42
CA ASP A 229 -23.44 3.33 20.68
C ASP A 229 -22.24 3.07 19.77
N GLU A 230 -21.69 4.13 19.17
CA GLU A 230 -20.45 4.06 18.42
C GLU A 230 -19.26 3.80 19.37
N MET A 231 -18.48 2.79 19.06
CA MET A 231 -17.38 2.32 19.87
C MET A 231 -16.03 2.62 19.21
N ASP A 232 -15.18 3.36 19.93
CA ASP A 232 -13.77 3.51 19.57
C ASP A 232 -12.96 2.35 20.17
N LEU A 233 -12.41 1.49 19.31
CA LEU A 233 -11.63 0.32 19.72
C LEU A 233 -10.40 0.67 20.56
N ARG A 234 -9.88 1.91 20.48
CA ARG A 234 -8.74 2.35 21.30
C ARG A 234 -9.07 2.37 22.79
N LYS A 235 -10.35 2.50 23.14
CA LYS A 235 -10.83 2.51 24.53
C LYS A 235 -10.82 1.12 25.17
N ILE A 236 -10.59 0.07 24.39
CA ILE A 236 -10.46 -1.29 24.91
C ILE A 236 -9.07 -1.45 25.50
N GLU A 237 -8.97 -1.47 26.82
CA GLU A 237 -7.71 -1.59 27.54
C GLU A 237 -7.38 -3.04 27.93
N LYS A 238 -6.12 -3.29 28.29
CA LYS A 238 -5.64 -4.56 28.88
C LYS A 238 -5.87 -5.81 28.00
N LEU A 239 -5.85 -5.62 26.67
CA LEU A 239 -5.84 -6.72 25.73
C LEU A 239 -4.50 -7.49 25.80
N ARG A 240 -4.56 -8.80 25.59
CA ARG A 240 -3.36 -9.62 25.34
C ARG A 240 -2.63 -9.07 24.11
N ALA A 241 -1.30 -9.14 24.09
CA ALA A 241 -0.47 -8.55 23.04
C ALA A 241 -0.92 -8.86 21.59
N PRO A 242 -1.22 -10.12 21.20
CA PRO A 242 -1.67 -10.40 19.84
C PRO A 242 -3.05 -9.80 19.51
N VAL A 243 -3.95 -9.72 20.50
CA VAL A 243 -5.26 -9.09 20.33
C VAL A 243 -5.13 -7.57 20.22
N ALA A 244 -4.23 -6.97 21.02
CA ALA A 244 -3.90 -5.56 20.93
C ALA A 244 -3.33 -5.21 19.54
N GLN A 245 -2.40 -6.02 19.02
CA GLN A 245 -1.86 -5.83 17.67
C GLN A 245 -2.95 -5.89 16.59
N LEU A 246 -3.88 -6.85 16.68
CA LEU A 246 -4.98 -6.96 15.73
C LEU A 246 -5.97 -5.79 15.85
N ARG A 247 -6.26 -5.35 17.07
CA ARG A 247 -7.08 -4.17 17.35
C ARG A 247 -6.43 -2.91 16.77
N ASP A 248 -5.13 -2.72 16.98
CA ASP A 248 -4.38 -1.55 16.49
C ASP A 248 -4.35 -1.54 14.95
N ALA A 249 -4.20 -2.70 14.31
CA ALA A 249 -4.27 -2.81 12.85
C ALA A 249 -5.67 -2.49 12.29
N MET A 250 -6.74 -2.85 13.00
CA MET A 250 -8.11 -2.45 12.63
C MET A 250 -8.32 -0.95 12.77
N VAL A 251 -7.82 -0.37 13.86
CA VAL A 251 -7.84 1.08 14.08
C VAL A 251 -7.12 1.82 12.95
N ASP A 252 -5.91 1.38 12.58
CA ASP A 252 -5.14 1.95 11.47
C ASP A 252 -5.88 1.84 10.12
N LEU A 253 -6.64 0.77 9.89
CA LEU A 253 -7.48 0.65 8.68
C LEU A 253 -8.63 1.67 8.72
N ILE A 254 -9.33 1.78 9.84
CA ILE A 254 -10.45 2.72 10.00
C ILE A 254 -9.98 4.16 9.83
N ASP A 255 -8.85 4.54 10.41
CA ASP A 255 -8.29 5.89 10.31
C ASP A 255 -7.87 6.23 8.88
N ASN A 256 -7.22 5.30 8.19
CA ASN A 256 -6.83 5.51 6.79
C ASN A 256 -8.05 5.61 5.88
N VAL A 257 -9.09 4.79 6.11
CA VAL A 257 -10.36 4.91 5.39
C VAL A 257 -11.05 6.24 5.70
N GLN A 258 -11.10 6.67 6.96
CA GLN A 258 -11.70 7.95 7.35
C GLN A 258 -10.98 9.14 6.70
N SER A 259 -9.65 9.11 6.68
CA SER A 259 -8.81 10.12 6.02
C SER A 259 -9.03 10.13 4.52
N ALA A 260 -9.22 8.95 3.91
CA ALA A 260 -9.50 8.83 2.49
C ALA A 260 -10.90 9.35 2.12
N VAL A 261 -11.93 8.97 2.89
CA VAL A 261 -13.31 9.41 2.68
C VAL A 261 -13.45 10.94 2.74
N THR A 262 -12.65 11.58 3.61
CA THR A 262 -12.63 13.04 3.77
C THR A 262 -11.84 13.75 2.66
N SER A 263 -10.69 13.20 2.26
CA SER A 263 -9.75 13.92 1.38
C SER A 263 -9.91 13.58 -0.11
N VAL A 264 -10.26 12.34 -0.45
CA VAL A 264 -10.31 11.87 -1.86
C VAL A 264 -11.27 12.68 -2.73
N PRO A 265 -12.48 13.11 -2.30
CA PRO A 265 -13.37 13.91 -3.14
C PRO A 265 -12.74 15.23 -3.61
N GLU A 266 -12.15 15.99 -2.68
CA GLU A 266 -11.51 17.28 -2.99
C GLU A 266 -10.27 17.09 -3.85
N LEU A 267 -9.44 16.09 -3.52
CA LEU A 267 -8.25 15.75 -4.31
C LEU A 267 -8.62 15.30 -5.73
N ALA A 268 -9.73 14.57 -5.90
CA ALA A 268 -10.21 14.14 -7.20
C ALA A 268 -10.67 15.32 -8.05
N GLU A 269 -11.38 16.29 -7.46
CA GLU A 269 -11.80 17.51 -8.14
C GLU A 269 -10.59 18.37 -8.53
N SER A 270 -9.67 18.61 -7.59
CA SER A 270 -8.42 19.35 -7.83
C SER A 270 -7.61 18.70 -8.95
N SER A 271 -7.44 17.38 -8.91
CA SER A 271 -6.74 16.60 -9.93
C SER A 271 -7.42 16.72 -11.30
N ALA A 272 -8.75 16.69 -11.36
CA ALA A 272 -9.50 16.84 -12.61
C ALA A 272 -9.34 18.24 -13.19
N ALA A 273 -9.39 19.29 -12.35
CA ALA A 273 -9.17 20.67 -12.78
C ALA A 273 -7.78 20.87 -13.39
N PHE A 274 -6.73 20.38 -12.72
CA PHE A 274 -5.37 20.41 -13.27
C PHE A 274 -5.24 19.66 -14.59
N VAL A 275 -5.90 18.51 -14.73
CA VAL A 275 -5.91 17.75 -16.00
C VAL A 275 -6.54 18.56 -17.14
N GLU A 276 -7.66 19.24 -16.89
CA GLU A 276 -8.30 20.07 -17.91
C GLU A 276 -7.42 21.25 -18.33
N GLU A 277 -6.78 21.94 -17.39
CA GLU A 277 -5.85 23.03 -17.70
C GLU A 277 -4.62 22.53 -18.47
N ALA A 278 -4.08 21.37 -18.08
CA ALA A 278 -2.89 20.77 -18.68
C ALA A 278 -3.09 20.42 -20.17
N LYS A 279 -4.31 20.11 -20.62
CA LYS A 279 -4.61 19.77 -22.03
C LYS A 279 -4.26 20.89 -23.01
N ALA A 280 -4.27 22.15 -22.57
CA ALA A 280 -3.94 23.29 -23.42
C ALA A 280 -2.43 23.52 -23.55
N LEU A 281 -1.61 22.99 -22.63
CA LEU A 281 -0.18 23.28 -22.56
C LEU A 281 0.62 22.80 -23.78
N PRO A 282 0.38 21.59 -24.36
CA PRO A 282 1.12 21.16 -25.55
C PRO A 282 1.02 22.13 -26.73
N ALA A 283 -0.14 22.76 -26.93
CA ALA A 283 -0.33 23.74 -28.00
C ALA A 283 0.40 25.08 -27.73
N LYS A 284 0.66 25.40 -26.46
CA LYS A 284 1.35 26.62 -26.03
C LYS A 284 2.88 26.50 -26.02
N VAL A 285 3.43 25.30 -26.24
CA VAL A 285 4.88 25.06 -26.21
C VAL A 285 5.68 25.98 -27.16
N PRO A 286 5.29 26.19 -28.44
CA PRO A 286 6.09 27.02 -29.35
C PRO A 286 6.25 28.47 -28.86
N ASP A 287 5.15 29.07 -28.40
CA ASP A 287 5.14 30.43 -27.87
C ASP A 287 5.90 30.51 -26.54
N ALA A 288 5.68 29.55 -25.65
CA ALA A 288 6.35 29.51 -24.35
C ALA A 288 7.87 29.36 -24.49
N VAL A 289 8.36 28.50 -25.40
CA VAL A 289 9.80 28.33 -25.68
C VAL A 289 10.39 29.63 -26.22
N SER A 290 9.71 30.29 -27.15
CA SER A 290 10.15 31.57 -27.74
C SER A 290 10.24 32.68 -26.69
N ASN A 291 9.32 32.71 -25.73
CA ASN A 291 9.27 33.71 -24.66
C ASN A 291 10.20 33.39 -23.48
N SER A 292 10.67 32.14 -23.35
CA SER A 292 11.51 31.68 -22.22
C SER A 292 13.01 31.84 -22.47
N GLY A 293 13.42 32.42 -23.61
CA GLY A 293 14.84 32.55 -23.97
C GLY A 293 15.54 31.22 -24.29
N LEU A 294 14.77 30.15 -24.48
CA LEU A 294 15.28 28.84 -24.89
C LEU A 294 15.62 28.83 -26.38
N SER A 295 16.59 28.01 -26.77
CA SER A 295 16.92 27.82 -28.20
C SER A 295 15.78 27.08 -28.90
N ILE A 296 15.56 27.38 -30.19
CA ILE A 296 14.58 26.67 -31.03
C ILE A 296 14.85 25.15 -31.09
N THR A 297 16.11 24.74 -30.90
CA THR A 297 16.52 23.34 -30.84
C THR A 297 16.06 22.62 -29.56
N GLU A 298 15.63 23.34 -28.53
CA GLU A 298 15.08 22.78 -27.29
C GLU A 298 13.57 22.56 -27.35
N MET A 299 12.88 23.15 -28.33
CA MET A 299 11.43 23.03 -28.50
C MET A 299 10.94 21.56 -28.54
N PRO A 300 11.57 20.61 -29.26
CA PRO A 300 11.12 19.22 -29.27
C PRO A 300 11.24 18.53 -27.89
N LYS A 301 12.25 18.92 -27.09
CA LYS A 301 12.44 18.38 -25.74
C LYS A 301 11.38 18.91 -24.78
N ALA A 302 11.10 20.21 -24.83
CA ALA A 302 10.03 20.84 -24.05
C ALA A 302 8.66 20.25 -24.40
N ALA A 303 8.37 20.04 -25.70
CA ALA A 303 7.12 19.43 -26.17
C ALA A 303 6.95 17.99 -25.66
N THR A 304 8.02 17.20 -25.68
CA THR A 304 8.01 15.81 -25.22
C THR A 304 7.82 15.73 -23.70
N ALA A 305 8.53 16.57 -22.93
CA ALA A 305 8.36 16.66 -21.48
C ALA A 305 6.93 17.08 -21.11
N THR A 306 6.41 18.14 -21.73
CA THR A 306 5.04 18.64 -21.52
C THR A 306 4.01 17.56 -21.80
N THR A 307 4.08 16.89 -22.96
CA THR A 307 3.14 15.82 -23.33
C THR A 307 3.21 14.65 -22.36
N SER A 308 4.41 14.29 -21.90
CA SER A 308 4.61 13.23 -20.91
C SER A 308 3.96 13.58 -19.57
N ASN A 309 4.13 14.82 -19.10
CA ASN A 309 3.55 15.29 -17.84
C ASN A 309 2.02 15.36 -17.91
N VAL A 310 1.45 15.87 -19.02
CA VAL A 310 -0.01 15.87 -19.24
C VAL A 310 -0.58 14.44 -19.16
N LYS A 311 0.13 13.47 -19.77
CA LYS A 311 -0.25 12.06 -19.70
C LYS A 311 -0.16 11.52 -18.27
N ALA A 312 0.86 11.89 -17.51
CA ALA A 312 1.02 11.49 -16.12
C ALA A 312 -0.12 12.05 -15.25
N LEU A 313 -0.44 13.34 -15.39
CA LEU A 313 -1.55 14.00 -14.69
C LEU A 313 -2.90 13.33 -15.00
N SER A 314 -3.10 12.89 -16.24
CA SER A 314 -4.33 12.22 -16.69
C SER A 314 -4.62 10.89 -15.96
N ASN A 315 -3.70 10.37 -15.14
CA ASN A 315 -3.94 9.22 -14.28
C ASN A 315 -4.68 9.57 -12.98
N GLY A 316 -4.69 10.83 -12.53
CA GLY A 316 -5.32 11.26 -11.28
C GLY A 316 -6.76 10.75 -11.08
N PRO A 317 -7.68 10.99 -12.03
CA PRO A 317 -9.05 10.49 -11.93
C PRO A 317 -9.16 8.95 -11.80
N LYS A 318 -8.21 8.21 -12.39
CA LYS A 318 -8.18 6.74 -12.27
C LYS A 318 -7.76 6.31 -10.87
N ILE A 319 -6.76 6.98 -10.29
CA ILE A 319 -6.27 6.71 -8.93
C ILE A 319 -7.35 7.06 -7.90
N ALA A 320 -7.98 8.23 -8.04
CA ALA A 320 -9.11 8.62 -7.19
C ALA A 320 -10.22 7.57 -7.22
N ARG A 321 -10.65 7.14 -8.42
CA ARG A 321 -11.67 6.10 -8.56
C ARG A 321 -11.26 4.77 -7.94
N ALA A 322 -10.02 4.32 -8.16
CA ALA A 322 -9.51 3.09 -7.57
C ALA A 322 -9.52 3.15 -6.03
N THR A 323 -9.17 4.30 -5.46
CA THR A 323 -9.19 4.54 -4.01
C THR A 323 -10.61 4.54 -3.46
N SER A 324 -11.58 5.17 -4.14
CA SER A 324 -12.99 5.10 -3.74
C SER A 324 -13.54 3.66 -3.76
N ILE A 325 -13.16 2.85 -4.76
CA ILE A 325 -13.53 1.43 -4.80
C ILE A 325 -12.92 0.68 -3.62
N MET A 326 -11.68 1.01 -3.24
CA MET A 326 -10.99 0.38 -2.12
C MET A 326 -11.64 0.70 -0.76
N ILE A 327 -12.08 1.94 -0.55
CA ILE A 327 -12.88 2.35 0.60
C ILE A 327 -14.16 1.50 0.71
N GLN A 328 -14.91 1.41 -0.39
CA GLN A 328 -16.16 0.64 -0.44
C GLN A 328 -15.92 -0.86 -0.20
N TYR A 329 -14.82 -1.39 -0.74
CA TYR A 329 -14.41 -2.77 -0.52
C TYR A 329 -14.15 -3.04 0.97
N ALA A 330 -13.32 -2.22 1.62
CA ALA A 330 -13.01 -2.38 3.04
C ALA A 330 -14.28 -2.34 3.90
N GLY A 331 -15.15 -1.35 3.71
CA GLY A 331 -16.41 -1.26 4.43
C GLY A 331 -17.30 -2.50 4.24
N ARG A 332 -17.43 -2.99 3.00
CA ARG A 332 -18.25 -4.17 2.70
C ARG A 332 -17.71 -5.44 3.38
N GLU A 333 -16.41 -5.68 3.33
CA GLU A 333 -15.79 -6.87 3.96
C GLU A 333 -15.97 -6.87 5.48
N LEU A 334 -15.81 -5.71 6.11
CA LEU A 334 -16.00 -5.57 7.55
C LEU A 334 -17.46 -5.77 7.96
N ILE A 335 -18.42 -5.18 7.22
CA ILE A 335 -19.86 -5.43 7.43
C ILE A 335 -20.17 -6.92 7.28
N GLN A 336 -19.64 -7.56 6.24
CA GLN A 336 -19.84 -8.98 6.01
C GLN A 336 -19.31 -9.82 7.17
N ALA A 337 -18.13 -9.49 7.71
CA ALA A 337 -17.57 -10.19 8.86
C ALA A 337 -18.47 -10.10 10.11
N ALA A 338 -19.04 -8.92 10.38
CA ALA A 338 -19.93 -8.71 11.51
C ALA A 338 -21.29 -9.42 11.37
N ALA A 339 -21.70 -9.76 10.14
CA ALA A 339 -22.93 -10.50 9.88
C ALA A 339 -22.77 -12.03 9.99
N ILE A 340 -21.54 -12.54 10.10
CA ILE A 340 -21.26 -13.97 10.23
C ILE A 340 -21.34 -14.36 11.71
N PRO A 341 -22.17 -15.37 12.08
CA PRO A 341 -22.27 -15.87 13.46
C PRO A 341 -20.97 -16.43 14.04
#